data_AF-A0A922MI48-F1
#
_entry.id   AF-A0A922MI48-F1
#
_cell.length_a   1.000
_cell.length_b   1.000
_cell.length_c   1.000
_cell.angle_alpha   90.00
_cell.angle_beta   90.00
_cell.angle_gamma   90.00
#
_symmetry.space_group_name_H-M   'P 1'
#
loop_
_entity.id
_entity.type
_entity.pdbx_description
1 polymer ?
#
loop_
_entity_poly.entity_id
_entity_poly.type
_entity_poly.pdbx_seq_one_letter_code
_entity_poly.pdbx_strand_id
1 'polypeptide(L)'
;MKNEPAIRSRYAQLTVLVAPEAPRILRGAFIDATEDQPVDIECVSSGGKPAAEITWLDGNQQVINKPVKSTVELLPDGQRYITSSLDCFK
;
A
#
# COMPACT_ATOMS: atom_id res chain seq x y z
N MET A 1 27.70 -40.33 34.33
CA MET A 1 26.37 -39.97 33.79
C MET A 1 26.50 -38.60 33.14
N LYS A 2 26.42 -38.51 31.81
CA LYS A 2 26.48 -37.22 31.10
C LYS A 2 25.13 -36.53 31.25
N ASN A 3 25.13 -35.36 31.85
CA ASN A 3 23.94 -34.55 32.06
C ASN A 3 23.71 -33.71 30.80
N GLU A 4 22.96 -34.22 29.84
CA GLU A 4 22.62 -33.48 28.62
C GLU A 4 21.46 -32.51 28.90
N PRO A 5 21.59 -31.22 28.56
CA PRO A 5 20.51 -30.26 28.78
C PRO A 5 19.29 -30.61 27.92
N ALA A 6 18.09 -30.46 28.49
CA ALA A 6 16.84 -30.73 27.77
C ALA A 6 16.68 -29.81 26.55
N ILE A 7 16.33 -30.40 25.40
CA ILE A 7 15.98 -29.64 24.18
C ILE A 7 14.67 -28.90 24.45
N ARG A 8 14.72 -27.56 24.44
CA ARG A 8 13.52 -26.70 24.48
C ARG A 8 13.41 -25.95 23.16
N SER A 9 12.21 -25.94 22.59
CA SER A 9 11.90 -25.10 21.43
C SER A 9 12.07 -23.62 21.80
N ARG A 10 12.67 -22.86 20.89
CA ARG A 10 12.73 -21.39 20.99
C ARG A 10 11.44 -20.76 20.44
N TYR A 11 11.12 -19.56 20.89
CA TYR A 11 10.03 -18.79 20.28
C TYR A 11 10.37 -18.45 18.83
N ALA A 12 9.35 -18.50 17.97
CA ALA A 12 9.41 -18.09 16.56
C ALA A 12 8.29 -17.09 16.29
N GLN A 13 8.56 -16.11 15.43
CA GLN A 13 7.55 -15.17 14.95
C GLN A 13 7.07 -15.61 13.56
N LEU A 14 5.75 -15.70 13.40
CA LEU A 14 5.11 -16.02 12.14
C LEU A 14 4.28 -14.81 11.68
N THR A 15 4.52 -14.36 10.46
CA THR A 15 3.71 -13.32 9.81
C THR A 15 2.89 -13.97 8.70
N VAL A 16 1.57 -13.85 8.81
CA VAL A 16 0.65 -14.20 7.73
C VAL A 16 0.58 -13.04 6.74
N LEU A 17 0.75 -13.34 5.46
CA LEU A 17 0.66 -12.36 4.38
C LEU A 17 -0.77 -12.32 3.84
N VAL A 18 -1.27 -11.11 3.58
CA VAL A 18 -2.58 -10.88 2.97
C VAL A 18 -2.41 -9.95 1.80
N ALA A 19 -2.89 -10.38 0.63
CA ALA A 19 -2.90 -9.55 -0.56
C ALA A 19 -3.91 -8.39 -0.36
N PRO A 20 -3.53 -7.15 -0.69
CA PRO A 20 -4.46 -6.04 -0.66
C PRO A 20 -5.47 -6.14 -1.83
N GLU A 21 -6.54 -5.35 -1.72
CA GLU A 21 -7.47 -5.09 -2.81
C GLU A 21 -6.77 -4.35 -3.96
N ALA A 22 -7.27 -4.59 -5.17
CA ALA A 22 -6.77 -3.91 -6.36
C ALA A 22 -6.83 -2.38 -6.16
N PRO A 23 -5.75 -1.65 -6.51
CA PRO A 23 -5.72 -0.20 -6.36
C PRO A 23 -6.85 0.45 -7.18
N ARG A 24 -7.55 1.40 -6.57
CA ARG A 24 -8.67 2.12 -7.21
C ARG A 24 -8.55 3.62 -7.00
N ILE A 25 -8.92 4.37 -8.04
CA ILE A 25 -9.01 5.83 -7.98
C ILE A 25 -10.34 6.23 -7.33
N LEU A 26 -10.29 7.03 -6.26
CA LEU A 26 -11.51 7.40 -5.51
C LEU A 26 -12.44 8.33 -6.28
N ARG A 27 -11.88 9.19 -7.15
CA ARG A 27 -12.67 10.13 -7.98
C ARG A 27 -13.46 9.46 -9.12
N GLY A 28 -13.36 8.14 -9.28
CA GLY A 28 -14.05 7.38 -10.31
C GLY A 28 -13.25 7.26 -11.61
N ALA A 29 -13.91 6.79 -12.68
CA ALA A 29 -13.28 6.50 -13.97
C ALA A 29 -13.04 7.75 -14.84
N PHE A 30 -13.74 8.85 -14.53
CA PHE A 30 -13.66 10.10 -15.27
C PHE A 30 -13.32 11.23 -14.30
N ILE A 31 -12.40 12.09 -14.72
CA ILE A 31 -11.99 13.26 -13.95
C ILE A 31 -12.05 14.44 -14.91
N ASP A 32 -12.86 15.45 -14.57
CA ASP A 32 -12.89 16.70 -15.30
C ASP A 32 -11.59 17.47 -15.04
N ALA A 33 -10.85 17.72 -16.10
CA ALA A 33 -9.60 18.47 -16.06
C ALA A 33 -9.69 19.65 -17.03
N THR A 34 -9.23 20.82 -16.58
CA THR A 34 -9.04 21.98 -17.44
C THR A 34 -7.57 22.04 -17.82
N GLU A 35 -7.27 22.38 -19.07
CA GLU A 35 -5.90 22.65 -19.50
C GLU A 35 -5.24 23.71 -18.58
N ASP A 36 -3.96 23.51 -18.29
CA ASP A 36 -3.15 24.32 -17.37
C ASP A 36 -3.64 24.39 -15.91
N GLN A 37 -4.65 23.60 -15.53
CA GLN A 37 -5.09 23.49 -14.13
C GLN A 37 -4.63 22.17 -13.50
N PRO A 38 -3.94 22.22 -12.35
CA PRO A 38 -3.53 21.01 -11.67
C PRO A 38 -4.72 20.23 -11.12
N VAL A 39 -4.63 18.90 -11.17
CA VAL A 39 -5.66 17.98 -10.69
C VAL A 39 -5.05 16.97 -9.73
N ASP A 40 -5.65 16.86 -8.55
CA ASP A 40 -5.27 15.87 -7.55
C ASP A 40 -6.05 14.56 -7.77
N ILE A 41 -5.32 13.45 -7.88
CA ILE A 41 -5.87 12.11 -8.02
C ILE A 41 -5.45 11.28 -6.81
N GLU A 42 -6.44 10.70 -6.14
CA GLU A 42 -6.24 9.81 -5.00
C GLU A 42 -6.47 8.36 -5.40
N CYS A 43 -5.47 7.52 -5.11
CA CYS A 43 -5.51 6.07 -5.29
C CYS A 43 -5.45 5.38 -3.93
N VAL A 44 -6.29 4.37 -3.74
CA VAL A 44 -6.38 3.62 -2.48
C VAL A 44 -6.29 2.12 -2.74
N SER A 45 -5.53 1.43 -1.89
CA SER A 45 -5.46 -0.03 -1.81
C SER A 45 -5.59 -0.47 -0.35
N SER A 46 -6.52 -1.38 -0.06
CA SER A 46 -6.93 -1.74 1.31
C SER A 46 -6.72 -3.22 1.59
N GLY A 47 -6.51 -3.58 2.86
CA GLY A 47 -6.49 -4.98 3.31
C GLY A 47 -5.12 -5.67 3.23
N GLY A 48 -4.06 -4.94 2.89
CA GLY A 48 -2.72 -5.50 2.75
C GLY A 48 -2.08 -5.83 4.09
N LYS A 49 -1.37 -6.97 4.15
CA LYS A 49 -0.41 -7.26 5.22
C LYS A 49 0.84 -7.88 4.60
N PRO A 50 1.96 -7.13 4.47
CA PRO A 50 2.19 -5.74 4.91
C PRO A 50 1.40 -4.71 4.09
N ALA A 51 1.53 -3.42 4.43
CA ALA A 51 0.93 -2.32 3.69
C ALA A 51 1.30 -2.36 2.19
N ALA A 52 0.35 -1.93 1.35
CA ALA A 52 0.54 -1.93 -0.09
C ALA A 52 1.48 -0.79 -0.52
N GLU A 53 2.17 -1.00 -1.64
CA GLU A 53 2.93 0.04 -2.34
C GLU A 53 2.14 0.46 -3.59
N ILE A 54 2.00 1.77 -3.80
CA ILE A 54 1.25 2.33 -4.94
C ILE A 54 2.23 3.06 -5.86
N THR A 55 2.28 2.62 -7.11
CA THR A 55 3.09 3.24 -8.18
C THR A 55 2.18 3.88 -9.21
N TRP A 56 2.49 5.12 -9.58
CA TRP A 56 1.77 5.85 -10.62
C TRP A 56 2.42 5.63 -11.99
N LEU A 57 1.58 5.40 -13.00
CA LEU A 57 1.98 5.21 -14.39
C LEU A 57 1.36 6.33 -15.25
N ASP A 58 2.09 6.75 -16.28
CA ASP A 58 1.55 7.65 -17.30
C ASP A 58 0.74 6.89 -18.37
N GLY A 59 0.21 7.61 -19.36
CA GLY A 59 -0.54 7.02 -20.48
C GLY A 59 0.27 6.05 -21.35
N ASN A 60 1.61 6.08 -21.25
CA ASN A 60 2.54 5.19 -21.93
C ASN A 60 3.05 4.05 -21.03
N GLN A 61 2.42 3.84 -19.86
CA GLN A 61 2.80 2.83 -18.86
C GLN A 61 4.21 3.04 -18.28
N GLN A 62 4.72 4.26 -18.31
CA GLN A 62 5.99 4.61 -17.68
C GLN A 62 5.77 5.03 -16.23
N VAL A 63 6.67 4.59 -15.36
CA VAL A 63 6.64 4.96 -13.94
C VAL A 63 6.90 6.46 -13.78
N ILE A 64 5.99 7.14 -13.09
CA ILE A 64 6.16 8.56 -12.78
C ILE A 64 7.03 8.69 -11.52
N ASN A 65 8.28 9.10 -11.71
CA ASN A 65 9.29 9.20 -10.64
C ASN A 65 9.21 10.52 -9.84
N LYS A 66 8.04 11.15 -9.75
CA LYS A 66 7.86 12.42 -9.04
C LYS A 66 7.47 12.16 -7.57
N PRO A 67 7.67 13.12 -6.65
CA PRO A 67 7.28 12.92 -5.26
C PRO A 67 5.76 12.84 -5.14
N VAL A 68 5.27 11.75 -4.54
CA VAL A 68 3.86 11.48 -4.30
C VAL A 68 3.62 11.38 -2.79
N LYS A 69 2.48 11.89 -2.31
CA LYS A 69 2.12 11.80 -0.89
C LYS A 69 1.46 10.44 -0.64
N SER A 70 2.12 9.57 0.12
CA SER A 70 1.55 8.28 0.55
C SER A 70 1.23 8.30 2.03
N THR A 71 0.16 7.61 2.42
CA THR A 71 -0.29 7.46 3.81
C THR A 71 -0.67 6.01 4.05
N VAL A 72 -0.24 5.46 5.19
CA VAL A 72 -0.52 4.08 5.60
C VAL A 72 -1.23 4.13 6.93
N GLU A 73 -2.40 3.51 7.00
CA GLU A 73 -3.22 3.43 8.20
C GLU A 73 -3.53 1.97 8.54
N LEU A 74 -3.64 1.66 9.83
CA LEU A 74 -4.03 0.34 10.31
C LEU A 74 -5.56 0.23 10.27
N LEU A 75 -6.07 -0.86 9.69
CA LEU A 75 -7.50 -1.14 9.67
C LEU A 75 -8.03 -1.46 11.09
N PRO A 76 -9.36 -1.33 11.31
CA PRO A 76 -9.96 -1.60 12.62
C PRO A 76 -9.72 -3.01 13.17
N ASP A 77 -9.34 -3.97 12.33
CA ASP A 77 -8.99 -5.33 12.73
C ASP A 77 -7.62 -5.46 13.39
N GLY A 78 -6.80 -4.39 13.37
CA GLY A 78 -5.50 -4.34 13.99
C GLY A 78 -4.43 -5.19 13.31
N GLN A 79 -4.71 -5.74 12.12
CA GLN A 79 -3.79 -6.65 11.43
C GLN A 79 -3.43 -6.21 10.02
N ARG A 80 -4.38 -5.62 9.30
CA ARG A 80 -4.23 -5.22 7.90
C ARG A 80 -4.13 -3.71 7.79
N TYR A 81 -3.59 -3.25 6.66
CA TYR A 81 -3.35 -1.85 6.39
C TYR A 81 -4.15 -1.37 5.19
N ILE A 82 -4.42 -0.08 5.16
CA ILE A 82 -4.86 0.66 3.99
C ILE A 82 -3.76 1.66 3.60
N THR A 83 -3.43 1.69 2.32
CA THR A 83 -2.49 2.65 1.74
C THR A 83 -3.26 3.58 0.82
N SER A 84 -3.12 4.88 1.04
CA SER A 84 -3.60 5.94 0.15
C SER A 84 -2.41 6.66 -0.48
N SER A 85 -2.52 7.03 -1.74
CA SER A 85 -1.51 7.75 -2.51
C SER A 85 -2.18 8.90 -3.25
N LEU A 86 -1.72 10.13 -2.99
CA LEU A 86 -2.23 11.35 -3.60
C LEU A 86 -1.17 11.97 -4.50
N ASP A 87 -1.50 12.03 -5.78
CA ASP A 87 -0.65 12.63 -6.81
C ASP A 87 -1.31 13.86 -7.45
N CYS A 88 -0.52 14.91 -7.66
CA CYS A 88 -0.92 16.15 -8.32
C CYS A 88 -0.43 16.11 -9.77
N PHE A 89 -1.36 16.02 -10.73
CA PHE A 89 -1.09 16.10 -12.15
C PHE A 89 -1.17 17.56 -12.59
N LYS A 90 -0.21 17.98 -13.41
CA LYS A 90 -0.15 19.32 -14.01
C LYS A 90 -0.35 19.21 -15.49
#